data_AF-H2CH69-F1
#
_entry.id   AF-H2CH69-F1
#
_cell.length_a   1.000
_cell.length_b   1.000
_cell.length_c   1.000
_cell.angle_alpha   90.00
_cell.angle_beta   90.00
_cell.angle_gamma   90.00
#
_symmetry.space_group_name_H-M   'P 1'
#
loop_
_entity.id
_entity.type
_entity.pdbx_description
1 polymer ?
#
loop_
_entity_poly.entity_id
_entity_poly.type
_entity_poly.pdbx_seq_one_letter_code
_entity_poly.pdbx_strand_id
1 'polypeptide(L)' 'MGKRGQHYDDSFRRMAVDRWIRGGKTSKEVADDLGISVNSLRAWKALYLSEPGGP' A
#
# COMPACT_ATOMS: atom_id res chain seq x y z
N MET A 1 6.06 19.36 -16.00
CA MET A 1 6.12 18.38 -14.89
C MET A 1 4.81 18.47 -14.12
N GLY A 2 4.12 17.35 -13.95
CA GLY A 2 2.85 17.32 -13.24
C GLY A 2 2.37 15.89 -13.16
N LYS A 3 3.11 15.03 -12.43
CA LYS A 3 2.55 13.73 -12.08
C LYS A 3 1.41 14.03 -11.12
N ARG A 4 0.18 13.97 -11.64
CA ARG A 4 -1.05 13.84 -10.88
C ARG A 4 -0.87 12.61 -10.00
N GLY A 5 -0.23 12.79 -8.85
CA GLY A 5 -0.13 11.74 -7.85
C GLY A 5 -1.56 11.40 -7.51
N GLN A 6 -1.99 10.19 -7.82
CA GLN A 6 -3.22 9.67 -7.25
C GLN A 6 -3.06 9.80 -5.74
N HIS A 7 -3.74 10.78 -5.15
CA HIS A 7 -3.78 11.00 -3.72
C HIS A 7 -4.67 9.89 -3.16
N TYR A 8 -4.06 8.75 -2.88
CA TYR A 8 -4.70 7.73 -2.06
C TYR A 8 -4.71 8.24 -0.63
N ASP A 9 -5.87 8.28 0.00
CA ASP A 9 -6.00 8.64 1.41
C ASP A 9 -5.28 7.61 2.29
N ASP A 10 -4.80 8.04 3.46
CA ASP A 10 -4.04 7.18 4.37
C ASP A 10 -4.83 5.95 4.84
N SER A 11 -6.16 6.06 4.94
CA SER A 11 -7.06 4.93 5.21
C SER A 11 -6.97 3.87 4.11
N PHE A 12 -6.93 4.28 2.84
CA PHE A 12 -6.79 3.36 1.71
C PHE A 12 -5.42 2.68 1.71
N ARG A 13 -4.35 3.43 2.00
CA ARG A 13 -2.99 2.89 2.07
C ARG A 13 -2.87 1.83 3.16
N ARG A 14 -3.42 2.09 4.35
CA ARG A 14 -3.44 1.11 5.45
C ARG A 14 -4.26 -0.12 5.09
N MET A 15 -5.45 0.05 4.52
CA MET A 15 -6.28 -1.07 4.06
C MET A 15 -5.54 -1.94 3.03
N ALA A 16 -4.84 -1.32 2.08
CA ALA A 16 -4.08 -2.04 1.06
C ALA A 16 -2.92 -2.85 1.66
N VAL A 17 -2.18 -2.25 2.60
CA VAL A 17 -1.08 -2.92 3.31
C VAL A 17 -1.60 -4.04 4.22
N ASP A 18 -2.69 -3.81 4.96
CA ASP A 18 -3.30 -4.82 5.83
C ASP A 18 -3.83 -6.01 5.02
N ARG A 19 -4.48 -5.76 3.88
CA ARG A 19 -4.91 -6.83 2.97
C ARG A 19 -3.73 -7.62 2.39
N TRP A 20 -2.60 -6.97 2.17
CA TRP A 20 -1.38 -7.66 1.76
C TRP A 20 -0.79 -8.52 2.89
N ILE A 21 -0.70 -7.99 4.11
CA ILE A 21 -0.14 -8.72 5.26
C ILE A 21 -1.03 -9.89 5.67
N ARG A 22 -2.35 -9.69 5.72
CA ARG A 22 -3.32 -10.73 6.13
C ARG A 22 -3.69 -11.70 5.02
N GLY A 23 -3.66 -11.25 3.77
CA GLY A 23 -4.24 -11.98 2.64
C GLY A 23 -3.37 -13.11 2.10
N GLY A 24 -2.12 -13.23 2.52
CA GLY A 24 -1.17 -14.24 2.00
C GLY A 24 -0.85 -14.11 0.50
N LYS A 25 -1.41 -13.11 -0.18
CA LYS A 25 -1.20 -12.81 -1.60
C LYS A 25 0.11 -12.07 -1.81
N THR A 26 0.64 -12.15 -3.04
CA THR A 26 1.80 -11.35 -3.43
C THR A 26 1.43 -9.88 -3.60
N SER A 27 2.42 -9.00 -3.48
CA SER A 27 2.23 -7.56 -3.69
C SER A 27 1.71 -7.22 -5.09
N LYS A 28 2.00 -8.05 -6.10
CA LYS A 28 1.49 -7.89 -7.46
C LYS A 28 -0.01 -8.15 -7.52
N GLU A 29 -0.47 -9.26 -6.95
CA GLU A 29 -1.89 -9.61 -6.93
C GLU A 29 -2.71 -8.59 -6.15
N VAL A 30 -2.22 -8.15 -4.99
CA VAL A 30 -2.92 -7.12 -4.20
C VAL A 30 -2.97 -5.78 -4.93
N ALA A 31 -1.89 -5.42 -5.63
CA ALA A 31 -1.87 -4.20 -6.41
C ALA A 31 -2.82 -4.25 -7.60
N ASP A 32 -2.88 -5.40 -8.28
CA ASP A 32 -3.79 -5.65 -9.41
C ASP A 32 -5.26 -5.64 -8.95
N ASP A 33 -5.58 -6.36 -7.86
CA ASP A 33 -6.92 -6.37 -7.22
C ASP A 33 -7.40 -4.96 -6.84
N LEU A 34 -6.49 -4.11 -6.38
CA LEU A 34 -6.79 -2.75 -5.91
C LEU A 34 -6.61 -1.67 -7.00
N GLY A 35 -6.18 -2.03 -8.21
CA GLY A 35 -5.90 -1.09 -9.29
C GLY A 35 -4.78 -0.09 -9.00
N ILE A 36 -3.83 -0.45 -8.13
CA ILE A 36 -2.71 0.41 -7.71
C ILE A 36 -1.38 -0.07 -8.26
N SER A 37 -0.36 0.78 -8.13
CA SER A 37 1.01 0.38 -8.46
C SER A 37 1.65 -0.42 -7.33
N VAL A 38 2.31 -1.53 -7.67
CA VAL A 38 3.09 -2.36 -6.72
C VAL A 38 4.14 -1.52 -5.98
N ASN A 39 4.76 -0.54 -6.65
CA ASN A 39 5.74 0.35 -6.02
C ASN A 39 5.12 1.21 -4.91
N SER A 40 3.90 1.71 -5.12
CA SER A 40 3.16 2.46 -4.10
C SER A 40 2.85 1.57 -2.89
N LEU A 41 2.37 0.34 -3.14
CA LEU A 41 2.08 -0.63 -2.09
C LEU A 41 3.33 -0.98 -1.25
N ARG A 42 4.49 -1.16 -1.90
CA ARG A 42 5.77 -1.42 -1.20
C ARG A 42 6.22 -0.21 -0.38
N ALA A 43 6.10 0.99 -0.92
CA ALA A 43 6.44 2.23 -0.22
C ALA A 43 5.54 2.41 1.03
N TRP A 44 4.24 2.17 0.91
CA TRP A 44 3.31 2.25 2.03
C TRP A 44 3.60 1.22 3.11
N LYS A 45 3.96 -0.02 2.73
CA LYS A 45 4.39 -1.04 3.71
C LYS A 45 5.65 -0.60 4.44
N ALA A 46 6.63 -0.03 3.75
CA ALA A 46 7.85 0.48 4.38
C ALA A 46 7.53 1.58 5.40
N LEU A 47 6.67 2.54 5.03
CA LEU A 47 6.20 3.58 5.94
C LEU A 47 5.41 3.00 7.13
N TYR A 48 4.53 2.03 6.89
CA TYR A 48 3.75 1.36 7.92
C TYR A 48 4.63 0.61 8.94
N LEU A 49 5.74 0.00 8.50
CA LEU A 49 6.69 -0.70 9.36
C LEU A 49 7.73 0.23 10.01
N SER A 50 8.01 1.39 9.42
CA SER A 50 8.92 2.39 9.97
C SER A 50 8.27 3.34 10.96
N GLU A 51 6.94 3.41 11.03
CA GLU A 51 6.24 4.12 12.10
C GLU A 51 6.51 3.40 13.44
N PRO A 52 7.08 4.08 14.47
CA PRO A 52 7.50 3.48 15.74
C PRO A 52 6.34 3.05 16.67
N GLY A 53 5.19 2.72 16.10
CA GLY A 53 3.98 2.26 16.78
C GLY A 53 3.17 1.26 15.96
N GLY A 54 3.83 0.48 15.09
CA GLY A 54 3.19 -0.68 14.47
C GLY A 54 2.62 -1.62 15.55
N PRO A 55 1.40 -2.16 15.36
CA PRO A 55 0.74 -3.02 16.35
C PRO A 55 1.50 -4.31 16.67
#